data_AF-A0A2V8KQ94-F1
#
_entry.id   AF-A0A2V8KQ94-F1
#
_cell.length_a   1.000
_cell.length_b   1.000
_cell.length_c   1.000
_cell.angle_alpha   90.00
_cell.angle_beta   90.00
_cell.angle_gamma   90.00
#
_symmetry.space_group_name_H-M   'P 1'
#
loop_
_entity.id
_entity.type
_entity.pdbx_description
1 polymer ?
#
loop_
_entity_poly.entity_id
_entity_poly.type
_entity_poly.pdbx_seq_one_letter_code
_entity_poly.pdbx_strand_id
1 'polypeptide(L)'
;MNPPEAARRRLDPEEDTMTNRRSMTYAKFEVFEEQLAHCYFMLHERFIANPPLAKFWAETAMDELQHYSILRFCRERGMIAEADVDFRTIERVEELIETVKGIVSDPEVSINEGFYASLLMESSELEDIYEKLTAVLARDHRLLYDAILASFRAHHAALAGAAEEFCSDRGIAEAFRNLGRRLS
;
A
#
# COMPACT_ATOMS: atom_id res chain seq x y z
N MET A 1 26.84 32.72 -41.05
CA MET A 1 27.01 31.38 -40.44
C MET A 1 26.37 31.46 -39.07
N ASN A 2 25.12 30.99 -38.93
CA ASN A 2 24.41 30.95 -37.64
C ASN A 2 24.49 29.51 -37.09
N PRO A 3 24.63 29.31 -35.77
CA PRO A 3 24.66 27.98 -35.19
C PRO A 3 23.26 27.34 -35.20
N PRO A 4 23.15 26.00 -35.20
CA PRO A 4 21.87 25.31 -35.29
C PRO A 4 21.08 25.45 -33.99
N GLU A 5 19.80 25.79 -34.12
CA GLU A 5 18.79 25.71 -33.07
C GLU A 5 18.83 24.33 -32.43
N ALA A 6 19.29 24.28 -31.18
CA ALA A 6 19.11 23.13 -30.33
C ALA A 6 17.61 22.85 -30.25
N ALA A 7 17.21 21.70 -30.76
CA ALA A 7 15.89 21.12 -30.61
C ALA A 7 15.60 20.91 -29.11
N ARG A 8 15.17 21.97 -28.43
CA ARG A 8 14.40 21.85 -27.21
C ARG A 8 13.07 21.23 -27.64
N ARG A 9 12.94 19.91 -27.50
CA ARG A 9 11.63 19.26 -27.42
C ARG A 9 10.88 20.01 -26.32
N ARG A 10 10.00 20.94 -26.72
CA ARG A 10 8.95 21.42 -25.84
C ARG A 10 8.04 20.22 -25.67
N LEU A 11 8.07 19.60 -24.49
CA LEU A 11 7.03 18.66 -24.08
C LEU A 11 5.70 19.42 -24.18
N ASP A 12 4.67 18.77 -24.72
CA ASP A 12 3.37 19.41 -24.88
C ASP A 12 2.83 19.81 -23.48
N PRO A 13 2.22 20.99 -23.32
CA PRO A 13 1.67 21.43 -22.03
C PRO A 13 0.66 20.44 -21.41
N GLU A 14 -0.02 19.67 -22.25
CA GLU A 14 -0.93 18.59 -21.82
C GLU A 14 -0.17 17.37 -21.26
N GLU A 15 0.98 17.04 -21.82
CA GLU A 15 1.84 15.94 -21.35
C GLU A 15 2.50 16.29 -20.00
N ASP A 16 2.90 17.56 -19.84
CA ASP A 16 3.49 18.08 -18.60
C ASP A 16 2.46 18.15 -17.45
N THR A 17 1.21 18.51 -17.76
CA THR A 17 0.11 18.53 -16.78
C THR A 17 -0.34 17.11 -16.37
N MET A 18 -0.42 16.16 -17.30
CA MET A 18 -0.73 14.76 -16.98
C MET A 18 0.37 14.09 -16.15
N THR A 19 1.64 14.34 -16.48
CA THR A 19 2.78 13.80 -15.73
C THR A 19 2.80 14.33 -14.30
N ASN A 20 2.52 15.63 -14.12
CA ASN A 20 2.38 16.23 -12.79
C ASN A 20 1.22 15.62 -11.99
N ARG A 21 0.04 15.44 -12.60
CA ARG A 21 -1.11 14.82 -11.93
C ARG A 21 -0.80 13.40 -11.46
N ARG A 22 -0.19 12.58 -12.32
CA ARG A 22 0.18 11.20 -11.95
C ARG A 22 1.24 11.18 -10.86
N SER A 23 2.25 12.05 -10.93
CA SER A 23 3.25 12.19 -9.86
C SER A 23 2.60 12.54 -8.50
N MET A 24 1.56 13.38 -8.49
CA MET A 24 0.77 13.67 -7.28
C MET A 24 0.00 12.44 -6.79
N THR A 25 -0.52 11.59 -7.67
CA THR A 25 -1.14 10.31 -7.30
C THR A 25 -0.14 9.42 -6.57
N TYR A 26 1.08 9.23 -7.09
CA TYR A 26 2.12 8.46 -6.38
C TYR A 26 2.40 9.05 -4.99
N ALA A 27 2.59 10.37 -4.90
CA ALA A 27 2.86 11.02 -3.62
C ALA A 27 1.71 10.82 -2.61
N LYS A 28 0.46 10.78 -3.06
CA LYS A 28 -0.70 10.52 -2.19
C LYS A 28 -0.72 9.07 -1.71
N PHE A 29 -0.47 8.10 -2.58
CA PHE A 29 -0.41 6.68 -2.20
C PHE A 29 0.80 6.37 -1.33
N GLU A 30 1.96 7.01 -1.55
CA GLU A 30 3.09 6.97 -0.62
C GLU A 30 2.65 7.35 0.80
N VAL A 31 1.92 8.47 0.95
CA VAL A 31 1.42 8.90 2.26
C VAL A 31 0.43 7.90 2.85
N PHE A 32 -0.38 7.25 2.02
CA PHE A 32 -1.28 6.19 2.50
C PHE A 32 -0.50 5.01 3.07
N GLU A 33 0.46 4.44 2.33
CA GLU A 33 1.30 3.32 2.80
C GLU A 33 2.02 3.66 4.12
N GLU A 34 2.58 4.87 4.23
CA GLU A 34 3.23 5.33 5.46
C GLU A 34 2.24 5.41 6.64
N GLN A 35 1.01 5.85 6.39
CA GLN A 35 -0.03 5.91 7.41
C GLN A 35 -0.51 4.52 7.84
N LEU A 36 -0.59 3.56 6.93
CA LEU A 36 -0.91 2.16 7.25
C LEU A 36 0.20 1.54 8.11
N ALA A 37 1.47 1.76 7.74
CA ALA A 37 2.62 1.33 8.54
C ALA A 37 2.53 1.86 9.98
N HIS A 38 2.17 3.13 10.14
CA HIS A 38 1.99 3.73 11.46
C HIS A 38 0.86 3.06 12.25
N CYS A 39 -0.28 2.75 11.61
CA CYS A 39 -1.38 2.02 12.26
C CYS A 39 -0.92 0.65 12.78
N TYR A 40 -0.13 -0.08 11.98
CA TYR A 40 0.43 -1.36 12.40
C TYR A 40 1.45 -1.22 13.54
N PHE A 41 2.27 -0.17 13.56
CA PHE A 41 3.14 0.11 14.72
C PHE A 41 2.36 0.43 16.01
N MET A 42 1.21 1.10 15.91
CA MET A 42 0.34 1.32 17.07
C MET A 42 -0.22 0.01 17.61
N LEU A 43 -0.61 -0.92 16.74
CA LEU A 43 -1.03 -2.27 17.14
C LEU A 43 0.11 -3.08 17.75
N HIS A 44 1.33 -2.96 17.22
CA HIS A 44 2.53 -3.54 17.84
C HIS A 44 2.71 -3.06 19.29
N GLU A 45 2.68 -1.74 19.51
CA GLU A 45 2.81 -1.16 20.85
C GLU A 45 1.69 -1.63 21.78
N ARG A 46 0.45 -1.62 21.28
CA ARG A 46 -0.75 -2.06 22.03
C ARG A 46 -0.59 -3.48 22.55
N PHE A 47 -0.11 -4.39 21.71
CA PHE A 47 -0.06 -5.81 22.02
C PHE A 47 1.33 -6.28 22.47
N ILE A 48 2.20 -5.37 22.92
CA ILE A 48 3.59 -5.68 23.31
C ILE A 48 3.72 -6.78 24.38
N ALA A 49 2.71 -6.94 25.23
CA ALA A 49 2.65 -7.99 26.25
C ALA A 49 2.43 -9.40 25.67
N ASN A 50 2.06 -9.51 24.39
CA ASN A 50 1.99 -10.74 23.61
C ASN A 50 3.07 -10.70 22.51
N PRO A 51 4.31 -11.15 22.78
CA PRO A 51 5.45 -10.93 21.88
C PRO A 51 5.27 -11.49 20.46
N PRO A 52 4.69 -12.69 20.24
CA PRO A 52 4.39 -13.17 18.89
C PRO A 52 3.47 -12.24 18.10
N LEU A 53 2.37 -11.77 18.71
CA LEU A 53 1.42 -10.87 18.06
C LEU A 53 2.02 -9.48 17.82
N ALA A 54 2.75 -8.95 18.79
CA ALA A 54 3.45 -7.67 18.64
C ALA A 54 4.48 -7.74 17.50
N LYS A 55 5.25 -8.83 17.44
CA LYS A 55 6.22 -9.05 16.36
C LYS A 55 5.52 -9.08 15.00
N PHE A 56 4.41 -9.81 14.88
CA PHE A 56 3.63 -9.85 13.65
C PHE A 56 3.25 -8.43 13.18
N TRP A 57 2.64 -7.62 14.04
CA TRP A 57 2.26 -6.25 13.66
C TRP A 57 3.46 -5.37 13.26
N ALA A 58 4.61 -5.54 13.90
CA ALA A 58 5.82 -4.83 13.49
C ALA A 58 6.32 -5.29 12.12
N GLU A 59 6.28 -6.59 11.82
CA GLU A 59 6.66 -7.10 10.49
C GLU A 59 5.69 -6.59 9.41
N THR A 60 4.38 -6.61 9.67
CA THR A 60 3.37 -6.02 8.77
C THR A 60 3.62 -4.53 8.54
N ALA A 61 3.95 -3.76 9.58
CA ALA A 61 4.30 -2.34 9.42
C ALA A 61 5.54 -2.14 8.51
N MET A 62 6.50 -3.05 8.56
CA MET A 62 7.69 -2.99 7.70
C MET A 62 7.38 -3.30 6.25
N ASP A 63 6.42 -4.20 5.98
CA ASP A 63 5.93 -4.46 4.63
C ASP A 63 5.32 -3.19 4.01
N GLU A 64 4.50 -2.44 4.77
CA GLU A 64 3.95 -1.17 4.27
C GLU A 64 5.00 -0.09 4.03
N LEU A 65 6.05 -0.02 4.86
CA LEU A 65 7.18 0.87 4.59
C LEU A 65 7.96 0.46 3.33
N GLN A 66 7.99 -0.83 2.99
CA GLN A 66 8.53 -1.30 1.73
C GLN A 66 7.64 -0.84 0.57
N HIS A 67 6.31 -0.95 0.69
CA HIS A 67 5.36 -0.46 -0.30
C HIS A 67 5.55 1.05 -0.57
N TYR A 68 5.56 1.86 0.49
CA TYR A 68 5.91 3.29 0.45
C TYR A 68 7.19 3.53 -0.35
N SER A 69 8.26 2.82 -0.01
CA SER A 69 9.59 3.02 -0.61
C SER A 69 9.62 2.72 -2.10
N ILE A 70 8.84 1.73 -2.54
CA ILE A 70 8.73 1.37 -3.96
C ILE A 70 7.96 2.42 -4.74
N LEU A 71 6.82 2.90 -4.23
CA LEU A 71 6.06 3.98 -4.89
C LEU A 71 6.92 5.24 -5.02
N ARG A 72 7.64 5.59 -3.95
CA ARG A 72 8.59 6.70 -3.95
C ARG A 72 9.71 6.49 -4.97
N PHE A 73 10.28 5.29 -5.06
CA PHE A 73 11.29 4.97 -6.06
C PHE A 73 10.74 5.16 -7.49
N CYS A 74 9.53 4.68 -7.77
CA CYS A 74 8.86 4.88 -9.06
C CYS A 74 8.74 6.37 -9.39
N ARG A 75 8.21 7.17 -8.45
CA ARG A 75 8.02 8.61 -8.62
C ARG A 75 9.34 9.35 -8.84
N GLU A 76 10.33 9.16 -7.97
CA GLU A 76 11.62 9.87 -8.03
C GLU A 76 12.45 9.52 -9.26
N ARG A 77 12.24 8.33 -9.84
CA ARG A 77 12.90 7.90 -11.07
C ARG A 77 12.11 8.21 -12.35
N GLY A 78 10.94 8.84 -12.22
CA GLY A 78 10.06 9.14 -13.36
C GLY A 78 9.45 7.89 -13.99
N MET A 79 9.41 6.77 -13.26
CA MET A 79 8.71 5.55 -13.67
C MET A 79 7.24 5.69 -13.30
N ILE A 80 6.53 6.49 -14.07
CA ILE A 80 5.13 6.81 -13.85
C ILE A 80 4.27 5.93 -14.76
N ALA A 81 3.46 5.06 -14.16
CA ALA A 81 2.50 4.23 -14.88
C ALA A 81 1.43 5.11 -15.54
N GLU A 82 0.84 4.62 -16.64
CA GLU A 82 -0.28 5.28 -17.31
C GLU A 82 -1.61 5.13 -16.57
N ALA A 83 -1.61 4.46 -15.41
CA ALA A 83 -2.77 4.28 -14.57
C ALA A 83 -3.40 5.62 -14.18
N ASP A 84 -4.69 5.77 -14.45
CA ASP A 84 -5.50 6.88 -13.95
C ASP A 84 -6.28 6.37 -12.74
N VAL A 85 -6.05 7.00 -11.59
CA VAL A 85 -6.80 6.75 -10.37
C VAL A 85 -7.77 7.92 -10.23
N ASP A 86 -9.06 7.61 -10.27
CA ASP A 86 -10.07 8.65 -10.15
C ASP A 86 -10.11 9.21 -8.72
N PHE A 87 -10.56 10.46 -8.61
CA PHE A 87 -10.57 11.19 -7.35
C PHE A 87 -11.47 10.56 -6.28
N ARG A 88 -12.58 9.92 -6.66
CA ARG A 88 -13.50 9.29 -5.70
C ARG A 88 -12.87 8.08 -5.05
N THR A 89 -12.09 7.33 -5.82
CA THR A 89 -11.29 6.20 -5.30
C THR A 89 -10.28 6.70 -4.26
N ILE A 90 -9.59 7.81 -4.53
CA ILE A 90 -8.65 8.42 -3.56
C ILE A 90 -9.37 8.85 -2.28
N GLU A 91 -10.52 9.52 -2.39
CA GLU A 91 -11.32 9.94 -1.22
C GLU A 91 -11.78 8.74 -0.39
N ARG A 92 -12.25 7.66 -1.04
CA ARG A 92 -12.68 6.43 -0.34
C ARG A 92 -11.54 5.79 0.45
N VAL A 93 -10.34 5.74 -0.13
CA VAL A 93 -9.15 5.20 0.56
C VAL A 93 -8.80 6.09 1.76
N GLU A 94 -8.87 7.41 1.60
CA GLU A 94 -8.60 8.36 2.68
C GLU A 94 -9.60 8.21 3.84
N GLU A 95 -10.90 8.13 3.56
CA GLU A 95 -11.95 7.90 4.56
C GLU A 95 -11.77 6.56 5.31
N LEU A 96 -11.35 5.53 4.58
CA LEU A 96 -11.08 4.22 5.17
C LEU A 96 -9.87 4.26 6.11
N ILE A 97 -8.80 4.94 5.73
CA ILE A 97 -7.62 5.13 6.57
C ILE A 97 -7.97 5.91 7.84
N GLU A 98 -8.80 6.95 7.75
CA GLU A 98 -9.26 7.67 8.95
C GLU A 98 -10.11 6.79 9.87
N THR A 99 -10.94 5.91 9.30
CA THR A 99 -11.69 4.92 10.08
C THR A 99 -10.75 3.97 10.82
N VAL A 100 -9.74 3.44 10.13
CA VAL A 100 -8.73 2.55 10.71
C VAL A 100 -7.98 3.25 11.83
N LYS A 101 -7.48 4.48 11.60
CA LYS A 101 -6.82 5.28 12.63
C LYS A 101 -7.69 5.44 13.87
N GLY A 102 -8.99 5.68 13.67
CA GLY A 102 -9.97 5.74 14.76
C GLY A 102 -10.01 4.45 15.59
N ILE A 103 -10.03 3.29 14.94
CA ILE A 103 -10.06 1.99 15.62
C ILE A 103 -8.74 1.73 16.37
N VAL A 104 -7.58 1.85 15.69
CA VAL A 104 -6.29 1.45 16.27
C VAL A 104 -5.77 2.42 17.34
N SER A 105 -6.29 3.66 17.35
CA SER A 105 -5.95 4.65 18.39
C SER A 105 -6.72 4.44 19.71
N ASP A 106 -7.74 3.59 19.73
CA ASP A 106 -8.47 3.28 20.95
C ASP A 106 -7.56 2.56 21.97
N PRO A 107 -7.44 3.05 23.22
CA PRO A 107 -6.68 2.39 24.27
C PRO A 107 -7.15 0.97 24.61
N GLU A 108 -8.40 0.65 24.34
CA GLU A 108 -9.02 -0.63 24.66
C GLU A 108 -9.24 -1.51 23.43
N VAL A 109 -8.62 -1.16 22.28
CA VAL A 109 -8.73 -1.93 21.04
C VAL A 109 -8.38 -3.40 21.29
N SER A 110 -9.32 -4.28 20.97
CA SER A 110 -9.15 -5.71 21.11
C SER A 110 -8.35 -6.29 19.94
N ILE A 111 -7.84 -7.52 20.11
CA ILE A 111 -7.15 -8.25 19.03
C ILE A 111 -8.08 -8.39 17.81
N ASN A 112 -9.36 -8.73 18.01
CA ASN A 112 -10.31 -8.87 16.92
C ASN A 112 -10.54 -7.54 16.19
N GLU A 113 -10.62 -6.42 16.90
CA GLU A 113 -10.77 -5.09 16.28
C GLU A 113 -9.50 -4.68 15.52
N GLY A 114 -8.30 -5.03 16.03
CA GLY A 114 -7.05 -4.84 15.31
C GLY A 114 -7.00 -5.61 13.99
N PHE A 115 -7.40 -6.89 13.99
CA PHE A 115 -7.51 -7.68 12.76
C PHE A 115 -8.64 -7.21 11.84
N TYR A 116 -9.75 -6.71 12.38
CA TYR A 116 -10.81 -6.12 11.58
C TYR A 116 -10.32 -4.83 10.88
N ALA A 117 -9.63 -3.95 11.61
CA ALA A 117 -9.02 -2.76 11.03
C ALA A 117 -8.01 -3.11 9.94
N SER A 118 -7.17 -4.13 10.18
CA SER A 118 -6.29 -4.69 9.15
C SER A 118 -7.06 -5.20 7.95
N LEU A 119 -8.11 -5.99 8.14
CA LEU A 119 -8.92 -6.48 7.02
C LEU A 119 -9.54 -5.35 6.20
N LEU A 120 -9.96 -4.25 6.83
CA LEU A 120 -10.44 -3.06 6.11
C LEU A 120 -9.34 -2.48 5.21
N MET A 121 -8.09 -2.36 5.71
CA MET A 121 -6.95 -1.88 4.95
C MET A 121 -6.66 -2.78 3.74
N GLU A 122 -6.50 -4.09 3.99
CA GLU A 122 -6.11 -5.08 2.99
C GLU A 122 -7.20 -5.34 1.95
N SER A 123 -8.48 -5.22 2.32
CA SER A 123 -9.60 -5.39 1.38
C SER A 123 -9.94 -4.12 0.60
N SER A 124 -9.19 -3.05 0.82
CA SER A 124 -9.40 -1.78 0.12
C SER A 124 -8.88 -1.85 -1.32
N GLU A 125 -9.27 -0.87 -2.13
CA GLU A 125 -8.75 -0.71 -3.49
C GLU A 125 -7.25 -0.30 -3.51
N LEU A 126 -6.61 -0.12 -2.34
CA LEU A 126 -5.23 0.34 -2.23
C LEU A 126 -4.25 -0.61 -2.91
N GLU A 127 -4.38 -1.91 -2.70
CA GLU A 127 -3.50 -2.91 -3.35
C GLU A 127 -3.70 -2.95 -4.87
N ASP A 128 -4.96 -2.96 -5.32
CA ASP A 128 -5.30 -2.89 -6.75
C ASP A 128 -4.69 -1.65 -7.41
N ILE A 129 -4.63 -0.53 -6.68
CA ILE A 129 -4.03 0.71 -7.16
C ILE A 129 -2.52 0.62 -7.12
N TYR A 130 -1.94 0.09 -6.04
CA TYR A 130 -0.51 -0.13 -5.94
C TYR A 130 0.01 -0.97 -7.11
N GLU A 131 -0.65 -2.09 -7.43
CA GLU A 131 -0.28 -2.94 -8.56
C GLU A 131 -0.29 -2.16 -9.88
N LYS A 132 -1.31 -1.31 -10.09
CA LYS A 132 -1.41 -0.45 -11.28
C LYS A 132 -0.29 0.60 -11.32
N LEU A 133 0.05 1.20 -10.18
CA LEU A 133 1.13 2.19 -10.07
C LEU A 133 2.52 1.53 -10.22
N THR A 134 2.68 0.27 -9.84
CA THR A 134 3.97 -0.43 -9.97
C THR A 134 4.12 -1.24 -11.26
N ALA A 135 3.07 -1.39 -12.07
CA ALA A 135 3.07 -2.15 -13.32
C ALA A 135 4.15 -1.72 -14.33
N VAL A 136 4.58 -0.45 -14.31
CA VAL A 136 5.68 0.05 -15.15
C VAL A 136 6.99 -0.70 -14.91
N LEU A 137 7.21 -1.20 -13.67
CA LEU A 137 8.39 -1.97 -13.31
C LEU A 137 8.46 -3.32 -14.03
N ALA A 138 7.34 -3.88 -14.48
CA ALA A 138 7.32 -5.17 -15.18
C ALA A 138 8.16 -5.15 -16.48
N ARG A 139 8.24 -3.97 -17.13
CA ARG A 139 9.01 -3.76 -18.35
C ARG A 139 10.47 -3.44 -18.05
N ASP A 140 10.69 -2.48 -17.15
CA ASP A 140 12.01 -1.83 -17.01
C ASP A 140 12.83 -2.41 -15.83
N HIS A 141 12.17 -3.07 -14.88
CA HIS A 141 12.74 -3.60 -13.63
C HIS A 141 12.12 -4.95 -13.22
N ARG A 142 12.05 -5.91 -14.15
CA ARG A 142 11.31 -7.17 -13.97
C ARG A 142 11.63 -7.95 -12.69
N LEU A 143 12.91 -8.04 -12.30
CA LEU A 143 13.30 -8.74 -11.06
C LEU A 143 12.71 -8.06 -9.80
N LEU A 144 12.66 -6.72 -9.79
CA LEU A 144 12.03 -5.98 -8.70
C LEU A 144 10.53 -6.21 -8.70
N TYR A 145 9.89 -6.17 -9.87
CA TYR A 145 8.45 -6.43 -10.00
C TYR A 145 8.07 -7.85 -9.54
N ASP A 146 8.82 -8.87 -9.93
CA ASP A 146 8.58 -10.26 -9.51
C ASP A 146 8.77 -10.42 -7.98
N ALA A 147 9.74 -9.71 -7.39
CA ALA A 147 9.95 -9.69 -5.94
C ALA A 147 8.80 -9.02 -5.18
N ILE A 148 8.24 -7.93 -5.72
CA ILE A 148 7.06 -7.24 -5.17
C ILE A 148 5.86 -8.19 -5.14
N LEU A 149 5.57 -8.85 -6.26
CA LEU A 149 4.45 -9.80 -6.33
C LEU A 149 4.63 -10.99 -5.37
N ALA A 150 5.87 -11.43 -5.15
CA ALA A 150 6.16 -12.46 -4.15
C ALA A 150 5.95 -11.94 -2.72
N SER A 151 6.32 -10.69 -2.46
CA SER A 151 6.08 -10.00 -1.19
C SER A 151 4.60 -9.92 -0.86
N PHE A 152 3.75 -9.51 -1.81
CA PHE A 152 2.31 -9.44 -1.62
C PHE A 152 1.68 -10.78 -1.26
N ARG A 153 2.03 -11.84 -1.99
CA ARG A 153 1.54 -13.19 -1.66
C ARG A 153 1.96 -13.63 -0.26
N ALA A 154 3.19 -13.31 0.14
CA ALA A 154 3.68 -13.64 1.49
C ALA A 154 2.95 -12.82 2.56
N HIS A 155 2.70 -11.53 2.31
CA HIS A 155 2.00 -10.61 3.19
C HIS A 155 0.57 -11.11 3.50
N HIS A 156 -0.25 -11.41 2.49
CA HIS A 156 -1.59 -11.96 2.73
C HIS A 156 -1.61 -13.32 3.40
N ALA A 157 -0.64 -14.19 3.06
CA ALA A 157 -0.52 -15.48 3.73
C ALA A 157 -0.20 -15.29 5.22
N ALA A 158 0.66 -14.32 5.55
CA ALA A 158 1.00 -13.98 6.93
C ALA A 158 -0.23 -13.42 7.69
N LEU A 159 -0.98 -12.50 7.08
CA LEU A 159 -2.23 -11.96 7.65
C LEU A 159 -3.27 -13.05 7.93
N ALA A 160 -3.50 -13.93 6.96
CA ALA A 160 -4.44 -15.05 7.14
C ALA A 160 -3.98 -15.99 8.26
N GLY A 161 -2.69 -16.35 8.29
CA GLY A 161 -2.12 -17.20 9.34
C GLY A 161 -2.19 -16.56 10.73
N ALA A 162 -1.87 -15.28 10.85
CA ALA A 162 -1.94 -14.55 12.10
C ALA A 162 -3.39 -14.38 12.59
N ALA A 163 -4.34 -14.14 11.68
CA ALA A 163 -5.75 -14.10 12.03
C ALA A 163 -6.23 -15.48 12.53
N GLU A 164 -5.78 -16.60 11.94
CA GLU A 164 -6.09 -17.94 12.44
C GLU A 164 -5.50 -18.22 13.83
N GLU A 165 -4.29 -17.72 14.10
CA GLU A 165 -3.58 -17.94 15.36
C GLU A 165 -4.12 -17.08 16.50
N PHE A 166 -4.34 -15.79 16.25
CA PHE A 166 -4.59 -14.79 17.29
C PHE A 166 -6.02 -14.26 17.30
N CYS A 167 -6.72 -14.25 16.16
CA CYS A 167 -8.08 -13.73 16.10
C CYS A 167 -9.09 -14.82 16.50
N SER A 168 -9.95 -14.49 17.46
CA SER A 168 -11.01 -15.42 17.90
C SER A 168 -12.20 -15.44 16.95
N ASP A 169 -12.33 -14.42 16.09
CA ASP A 169 -13.37 -14.36 15.06
C ASP A 169 -12.93 -15.13 13.81
N ARG A 170 -13.52 -16.31 13.62
CA ARG A 170 -13.25 -17.16 12.46
C ARG A 170 -13.67 -16.55 11.13
N GLY A 171 -14.63 -15.62 11.14
CA GLY A 171 -15.09 -14.90 9.95
C GLY A 171 -13.99 -13.98 9.41
N ILE A 172 -13.22 -13.33 10.29
CA ILE A 172 -12.10 -12.46 9.90
C ILE A 172 -10.99 -13.29 9.25
N ALA A 173 -10.61 -14.42 9.86
CA ALA A 173 -9.61 -15.32 9.28
C ALA A 173 -10.04 -15.86 7.91
N GLU A 174 -11.32 -16.18 7.74
CA GLU A 174 -11.87 -16.60 6.43
C GLU A 174 -11.85 -15.47 5.40
N ALA A 175 -12.13 -14.24 5.81
CA ALA A 175 -12.06 -13.07 4.93
C ALA A 175 -10.64 -12.85 4.40
N PHE A 176 -9.60 -12.94 5.24
CA PHE A 176 -8.20 -12.84 4.80
C PHE A 176 -7.81 -13.97 3.82
N ARG A 177 -8.23 -15.22 4.09
CA ARG A 177 -8.01 -16.33 3.14
C ARG A 177 -8.66 -16.06 1.78
N ASN A 178 -9.86 -15.48 1.77
CA ASN A 178 -10.56 -15.15 0.54
C ASN A 178 -9.90 -13.99 -0.21
N LEU A 179 -9.32 -13.03 0.50
CA LEU A 179 -8.54 -11.94 -0.08
C LEU A 179 -7.29 -12.48 -0.78
N GLY A 180 -6.47 -13.28 -0.09
CA GLY A 180 -5.24 -13.84 -0.66
C GLY A 180 -5.46 -14.72 -1.91
N ARG A 181 -6.63 -15.36 -2.04
CA ARG A 181 -7.01 -16.14 -3.24
C ARG A 181 -7.34 -15.30 -4.46
N ARG A 182 -7.70 -14.02 -4.29
CA ARG A 182 -7.98 -13.12 -5.43
C ARG A 182 -6.70 -12.68 -6.13
N LEU A 183 -5.57 -12.73 -5.42
CA LEU A 183 -4.27 -12.20 -5.82
C LEU A 183 -3.29 -13.31 -6.26
N SER A 184 -3.74 -14.58 -6.22
CA SER A 184 -3.01 -15.79 -6.63
C SER A 184 -3.49 -16.30 -7.99
#